data_AF-A0AAW7S8Z6-F1
#
_entry.id   AF-A0AAW7S8Z6-F1
#
_cell.length_a   1.000
_cell.length_b   1.000
_cell.length_c   1.000
_cell.angle_alpha   90.00
_cell.angle_beta   90.00
_cell.angle_gamma   90.00
#
_symmetry.space_group_name_H-M   'P 1'
#
loop_
_entity.id
_entity.type
_entity.pdbx_description
1 polymer ?
#
loop_
_entity_poly.entity_id
_entity_poly.type
_entity_poly.pdbx_seq_one_letter_code
_entity_poly.pdbx_strand_id
1 'polypeptide(L)' 'MSLSNQVLDAILHVVEHGRKWRSPPPRFGRWHTIYTRMNRGSRNGILDRVFTKSQRAQSCGYPVD' A
#
# COMPACT_ATOMS: atom_id res chain seq x y z
N MET A 1 10.05 0.68 -12.46
CA MET A 1 9.64 -0.53 -11.70
C MET A 1 8.27 -0.29 -11.11
N SER A 2 7.24 -1.01 -11.57
CA SER A 2 5.89 -0.94 -10.99
C SER A 2 5.84 -1.71 -9.67
N LEU A 3 5.03 -1.27 -8.72
CA LEU A 3 4.73 -2.03 -7.50
C LEU A 3 3.79 -3.18 -7.90
N SER A 4 4.18 -4.44 -7.64
CA SER A 4 3.34 -5.59 -7.98
C SER A 4 2.13 -5.71 -7.04
N ASN A 5 1.00 -6.22 -7.53
CA ASN A 5 -0.22 -6.39 -6.73
C ASN A 5 0.02 -7.09 -5.38
N GLN A 6 0.85 -8.15 -5.35
CA GLN A 6 1.20 -8.85 -4.10
C GLN A 6 1.90 -7.96 -3.04
N VAL A 7 2.67 -6.96 -3.48
CA VAL A 7 3.33 -6.02 -2.55
C VAL A 7 2.32 -5.02 -2.02
N LEU A 8 1.38 -4.60 -2.87
CA LEU A 8 0.26 -3.72 -2.50
C LEU A 8 -0.67 -4.42 -1.49
N ASP A 9 -1.04 -5.68 -1.76
CA ASP A 9 -1.86 -6.50 -0.86
C ASP A 9 -1.18 -6.70 0.50
N ALA A 10 0.14 -6.90 0.51
CA ALA A 10 0.90 -7.04 1.75
C ALA A 10 0.95 -5.74 2.56
N ILE A 11 1.13 -4.59 1.89
CA ILE A 11 1.10 -3.27 2.52
C ILE A 11 -0.28 -3.01 3.11
N LEU A 12 -1.34 -3.26 2.35
CA LEU A 12 -2.72 -3.08 2.78
C LEU A 12 -3.02 -3.95 4.00
N HIS A 13 -2.63 -5.23 3.98
CA HIS A 13 -2.81 -6.13 5.12
C HIS A 13 -2.13 -5.61 6.39
N VAL A 14 -0.91 -5.07 6.28
CA VAL A 14 -0.17 -4.50 7.42
C VAL A 14 -0.88 -3.26 7.98
N VAL A 15 -1.39 -2.38 7.11
CA VAL A 15 -2.14 -1.17 7.49
C VAL A 15 -3.47 -1.51 8.14
N GLU A 16 -4.26 -2.39 7.53
CA GLU A 16 -5.59 -2.79 8.01
C GLU A 16 -5.54 -3.51 9.35
N HIS A 17 -4.53 -4.36 9.56
CA HIS A 17 -4.45 -5.23 10.75
C HIS A 17 -3.49 -4.70 11.82
N GLY A 18 -2.81 -3.57 11.59
CA GLY A 18 -1.83 -3.00 12.51
C GLY A 18 -0.65 -3.92 12.85
N ARG A 19 -0.38 -4.94 12.01
CA ARG A 19 0.65 -5.95 12.28
C ARG A 19 2.03 -5.37 12.05
N LYS A 20 3.00 -5.78 12.88
CA LYS A 20 4.40 -5.38 12.69
C LYS A 20 4.89 -5.83 11.31
N TRP A 21 5.51 -4.92 10.56
CA TRP A 21 6.11 -5.18 9.24
C TRP A 21 6.99 -6.42 9.17
N ARG A 22 7.59 -6.84 10.29
CA ARG A 22 8.48 -8.02 10.38
C ARG A 22 7.74 -9.37 10.41
N SER A 23 6.42 -9.38 10.48
CA SER A 23 5.63 -10.62 10.56
C SER A 23 4.43 -10.58 9.59
N PRO A 24 4.65 -10.38 8.28
CA PRO A 24 3.59 -10.53 7.30
C PRO A 24 3.26 -12.02 7.12
N PRO A 25 2.03 -12.36 6.68
CA PRO A 25 1.69 -13.72 6.30
C PRO A 25 2.71 -14.32 5.30
N PRO A 26 3.10 -15.61 5.44
CA PRO A 26 4.14 -16.23 4.61
C PRO A 26 3.87 -16.13 3.10
N ARG A 27 2.59 -16.08 2.71
CA ARG A 27 2.12 -15.90 1.32
C ARG A 27 2.64 -14.63 0.64
N PHE A 28 3.06 -13.62 1.40
CA PHE A 28 3.61 -12.37 0.84
C PHE A 28 5.13 -12.39 0.66
N GLY A 29 5.80 -13.47 1.10
CA GLY A 29 7.25 -13.62 1.00
C GLY A 29 8.03 -12.81 2.06
N ARG A 30 9.30 -12.55 1.78
CA ARG A 30 10.20 -11.89 2.74
C ARG A 30 9.77 -10.44 2.99
N TRP A 31 9.53 -10.12 4.27
CA TRP A 31 9.17 -8.77 4.71
C TRP A 31 10.11 -7.68 4.20
N HIS A 32 11.41 -7.97 4.15
CA HIS A 32 12.43 -7.02 3.70
C HIS A 32 12.26 -6.63 2.22
N THR A 33 11.79 -7.54 1.38
CA THR A 33 11.51 -7.30 -0.03
C THR A 33 10.31 -6.38 -0.21
N ILE A 34 9.24 -6.64 0.55
CA ILE A 34 8.02 -5.81 0.57
C ILE A 34 8.36 -4.40 1.03
N TYR A 35 9.08 -4.29 2.15
CA TYR A 35 9.51 -3.00 2.72
C TYR A 35 10.38 -2.21 1.73
N THR A 36 11.39 -2.86 1.13
CA THR A 36 12.30 -2.17 0.19
C THR A 36 11.58 -1.71 -1.07
N ARG A 37 10.63 -2.49 -1.58
CA ARG A 37 9.80 -2.11 -2.74
C ARG A 37 8.85 -0.96 -2.40
N MET A 38 8.19 -1.02 -1.24
CA MET A 38 7.35 0.06 -0.74
C MET A 38 8.14 1.36 -0.58
N ASN A 39 9.29 1.31 0.11
CA ASN A 39 10.14 2.48 0.36
C ASN A 39 10.66 3.10 -0.95
N ARG A 40 11.02 2.29 -1.95
CA ARG A 40 11.38 2.77 -3.30
C ARG A 40 10.19 3.41 -4.03
N GLY A 41 9.01 2.80 -3.95
CA GLY A 41 7.77 3.35 -4.53
C GLY A 41 7.36 4.67 -3.89
N SER A 42 7.50 4.78 -2.56
CA SER A 42 7.22 6.01 -1.80
C SER A 42 8.16 7.15 -2.19
N ARG A 43 9.47 6.89 -2.25
CA ARG A 43 10.47 7.90 -2.65
C ARG A 43 10.29 8.39 -4.09
N ASN A 44 9.71 7.55 -4.95
CA ASN A 44 9.43 7.88 -6.34
C ASN A 44 8.02 8.46 -6.56
N GLY A 45 7.26 8.77 -5.49
CA GLY A 45 5.90 9.32 -5.58
C GLY A 45 4.86 8.37 -6.19
N ILE A 46 5.19 7.09 -6.37
CA ILE A 46 4.30 6.10 -7.00
C ILE A 46 3.12 5.78 -6.08
N LEU A 47 3.38 5.66 -4.77
CA LEU A 47 2.31 5.44 -3.79
C LEU A 47 1.33 6.62 -3.79
N ASP A 48 1.84 7.84 -3.79
CA ASP A 48 1.04 9.07 -3.85
C ASP A 48 0.10 9.08 -5.06
N ARG A 49 0.62 8.71 -6.24
CA ARG A 49 -0.17 8.64 -7.47
C ARG A 49 -1.22 7.52 -7.48
N VAL A 50 -0.94 6.37 -6.85
CA VAL A 50 -1.89 5.25 -6.73
C VAL A 50 -2.99 5.59 -5.73
N PHE A 51 -2.65 6.16 -4.57
CA PHE A 51 -3.61 6.57 -3.56
C PHE A 51 -4.47 7.75 -4.02
N THR A 52 -3.89 8.75 -4.68
CA THR A 52 -4.63 9.89 -5.28
C THR A 52 -5.64 9.41 -6.33
N LYS A 53 -5.32 8.37 -7.12
CA LYS A 53 -6.28 7.77 -8.06
C LYS A 53 -7.37 6.97 -7.37
N SER A 54 -7.08 6.30 -6.26
CA SER A 54 -8.08 5.54 -5.49
C SER A 54 -9.08 6.46 -4.79
N GLN A 55 -8.66 7.65 -4.34
CA GLN A 55 -9.54 8.60 -3.68
C GLN A 55 -10.51 9.30 -4.64
N ARG A 56 -10.18 9.38 -5.94
CA ARG A 56 -11.09 9.91 -6.98
C ARG A 56 -12.26 8.98 -7.32
N ALA A 57 -12.23 7.73 -6.86
CA ALA A 57 -13.32 6.77 -7.08
C ALA A 57 -14.32 6.68 -5.89
N GLN A 58 -14.08 7.36 -4.77
CA GLN A 58 -14.96 7.30 -3.57
C GLN A 58 -15.51 8.64 -3.11
N SER A 59 -15.27 9.74 -3.83
CA SER A 59 -15.94 11.02 -3.55
C SER A 59 -17.27 11.12 -4.31
N CYS A 60 -18.23 10.25 -4.00
CA CYS A 60 -19.63 10.54 -4.27
C CYS A 60 -20.37 10.56 -2.93
N GLY A 61 -20.63 11.77 -2.45
CA GLY A 61 -21.65 12.07 -1.44
C GLY A 61 -21.20 11.98 0.02
N TYR A 62 -20.76 13.09 0.59
CA TYR A 62 -21.41 13.68 1.77
C TYR A 62 -21.16 15.21 1.73
N PRO A 63 -22.21 16.05 1.73
CA PRO A 63 -22.04 17.49 1.85
C PRO A 63 -21.51 17.81 3.24
N VAL A 64 -20.49 18.67 3.29
CA VAL A 64 -20.02 19.30 4.52
C VAL A 64 -20.86 20.55 4.73
N ASP A 65 -21.79 20.48 5.67
CA ASP A 65 -22.27 21.63 6.42
C ASP A 65 -21.32 21.87 7.61
#